data_AF-A0A4D8RXP0-F1
#
_entry.id   AF-A0A4D8RXP0-F1
#
_cell.length_a   1.000
_cell.length_b   1.000
_cell.length_c   1.000
_cell.angle_alpha   90.00
_cell.angle_beta   90.00
_cell.angle_gamma   90.00
#
_symmetry.space_group_name_H-M   'P 1'
#
loop_
_entity.id
_entity.type
_entity.pdbx_description
1 polymer ?
#
loop_
_entity_poly.entity_id
_entity_poly.type
_entity_poly.pdbx_seq_one_letter_code
_entity_poly.pdbx_strand_id
1 'polypeptide(L)' 'MSEIVTNERDLASLLEREGGKPRLTIVVDSGLITTCIPVIKKYNYALIDAEDLPNGFFKLTLELRNGH' A
#
# COMPACT_ATOMS: atom_id res chain seq x y z
N MET A 1 -5.22 2.76 12.34
CA MET A 1 -4.30 3.91 12.26
C MET A 1 -3.59 3.78 10.93
N SER A 2 -3.66 4.79 10.07
CA SER A 2 -2.99 4.75 8.76
C SER A 2 -1.51 5.08 8.98
N GLU A 3 -0.61 4.12 8.74
CA GLU A 3 0.83 4.39 8.72
C GLU A 3 1.18 5.12 7.41
N ILE A 4 1.99 6.18 7.53
CA ILE A 4 2.49 6.95 6.39
C ILE A 4 3.80 6.31 5.94
N VAL A 5 3.79 5.78 4.74
CA VAL A 5 4.89 5.06 4.13
C VAL A 5 5.57 5.95 3.11
N THR A 6 6.81 6.33 3.38
CA THR A 6 7.57 7.26 2.53
C THR A 6 8.63 6.57 1.67
N ASN A 7 8.90 5.28 1.90
CA ASN A 7 9.96 4.53 1.22
C ASN A 7 9.55 3.07 0.95
N GLU A 8 10.15 2.42 -0.06
CA GLU A 8 9.84 1.01 -0.40
C GLU A 8 10.14 0.03 0.75
N ARG A 9 11.18 0.30 1.54
CA ARG A 9 11.55 -0.55 2.67
C ARG A 9 10.49 -0.53 3.77
N ASP A 10 9.91 0.63 4.01
CA ASP A 10 8.84 0.82 4.99
C ASP A 10 7.56 0.16 4.50
N LEU A 11 7.27 0.28 3.20
CA LEU A 11 6.16 -0.41 2.55
C LEU A 11 6.28 -1.94 2.70
N ALA A 12 7.45 -2.50 2.39
CA ALA A 12 7.70 -3.92 2.51
C ALA A 12 7.52 -4.39 3.96
N SER A 13 8.12 -3.66 4.92
CA SER A 13 7.99 -4.00 6.34
C SER A 13 6.55 -3.92 6.84
N LEU A 14 5.76 -2.97 6.35
CA LEU A 14 4.34 -2.84 6.68
C LEU A 14 3.53 -3.99 6.07
N LEU A 15 3.75 -4.32 4.80
CA LEU A 15 3.10 -5.46 4.13
C LEU A 15 3.47 -6.80 4.75
N GLU A 16 4.68 -6.96 5.28
CA GLU A 16 5.09 -8.16 6.04
C GLU A 16 4.40 -8.23 7.39
N ARG A 17 4.31 -7.10 8.11
CA ARG A 17 3.71 -7.02 9.44
C ARG A 17 2.18 -7.16 9.42
N GLU A 18 1.55 -6.54 8.44
CA GLU A 18 0.09 -6.51 8.28
C GLU A 18 -0.41 -7.51 7.23
N GLY A 19 0.51 -8.24 6.61
CA GLY A 19 0.25 -9.25 5.60
C GLY A 19 -0.71 -10.32 6.11
N GLY A 20 -1.63 -10.73 5.25
CA GLY A 20 -2.70 -11.67 5.59
C GLY A 20 -4.01 -11.00 6.00
N LYS A 21 -4.03 -9.67 6.17
CA LYS A 21 -5.30 -8.93 6.29
C LYS A 21 -5.99 -8.86 4.93
N PRO A 22 -7.31 -9.11 4.86
CA PRO A 22 -8.06 -9.07 3.61
C PRO A 22 -8.03 -7.68 2.97
N ARG A 23 -8.00 -6.63 3.79
CA ARG A 23 -7.94 -5.25 3.34
C ARG A 23 -6.96 -4.46 4.18
N LEU A 24 -6.16 -3.63 3.51
CA LEU A 24 -5.14 -2.78 4.10
C LEU A 24 -5.32 -1.36 3.57
N THR A 25 -5.16 -0.35 4.42
CA THR A 25 -5.16 1.04 3.99
C THR A 25 -3.85 1.67 4.40
N ILE A 26 -3.10 2.16 3.42
CA ILE A 26 -1.80 2.81 3.62
C ILE A 26 -1.83 4.21 3.03
N VAL A 27 -1.00 5.11 3.55
CA VAL A 27 -0.79 6.42 2.94
C VAL A 27 0.63 6.45 2.42
N VAL A 28 0.81 6.80 1.14
CA VAL A 28 2.11 6.88 0.48
C VAL A 28 2.36 8.29 -0.03
N ASP A 29 3.62 8.68 -0.18
CA ASP A 29 3.97 9.92 -0.89
C ASP A 29 3.86 9.76 -2.42
N SER A 30 3.65 10.88 -3.11
CA SER A 30 3.61 10.99 -4.57
C SER A 30 4.80 10.33 -5.30
N GLY A 31 6.00 10.36 -4.73
CA GLY A 31 7.17 9.68 -5.30
C GLY A 31 7.05 8.16 -5.22
N LEU A 32 6.41 7.66 -4.15
CA LEU A 32 6.30 6.24 -3.89
C LEU A 32 5.13 5.57 -4.64
N ILE A 33 4.11 6.32 -5.08
CA ILE A 33 2.94 5.73 -5.74
C ILE A 33 3.30 4.93 -7.00
N THR A 34 4.35 5.34 -7.72
CA THR A 34 4.80 4.66 -8.94
C THR A 34 5.58 3.38 -8.64
N THR A 35 6.32 3.35 -7.53
CA THR A 35 7.15 2.22 -7.11
C THR A 35 6.40 1.27 -6.17
N CYS A 36 5.34 1.71 -5.50
CA CYS A 36 4.58 0.89 -4.57
C CYS A 36 3.78 -0.22 -5.27
N ILE A 37 3.26 0.05 -6.48
CA ILE A 37 2.44 -0.91 -7.27
C ILE A 37 3.16 -2.25 -7.49
N PRO A 38 4.40 -2.31 -8.01
CA PRO A 38 5.10 -3.58 -8.18
C PRO A 38 5.43 -4.24 -6.84
N VAL A 39 5.64 -3.47 -5.75
CA VAL A 39 5.91 -4.02 -4.41
C VAL A 39 4.65 -4.71 -3.86
N ILE A 40 3.50 -4.04 -3.80
CA ILE A 40 2.24 -4.63 -3.27
C ILE A 40 1.84 -5.90 -4.04
N LYS A 41 2.10 -5.95 -5.36
CA LYS A 41 1.83 -7.12 -6.20
C LYS A 41 2.65 -8.34 -5.80
N LYS A 42 3.89 -8.17 -5.32
CA LYS A 42 4.72 -9.28 -4.82
C LYS A 42 4.12 -9.94 -3.57
N TYR A 43 3.33 -9.20 -2.80
CA TYR A 43 2.67 -9.67 -1.58
C TYR A 43 1.21 -10.11 -1.83
N ASN A 44 0.83 -10.38 -3.09
CA ASN A 44 -0.55 -10.71 -3.48
C ASN A 44 -1.59 -9.63 -3.13
N TYR A 45 -1.18 -8.39 -2.92
CA TYR A 45 -2.11 -7.28 -2.75
C TYR A 45 -2.43 -6.62 -4.10
N ALA A 46 -3.70 -6.31 -4.29
CA ALA A 46 -4.19 -5.49 -5.39
C ALA A 46 -4.61 -4.12 -4.87
N LEU A 47 -4.21 -3.06 -5.58
CA LEU A 47 -4.75 -1.74 -5.35
C LEU A 47 -6.20 -1.71 -5.85
N ILE A 48 -7.15 -1.43 -4.94
CA ILE A 48 -8.58 -1.33 -5.26
C ILE A 48 -9.07 0.11 -5.27
N ASP A 49 -8.42 0.99 -4.51
CA ASP A 49 -8.81 2.40 -4.43
C ASP A 49 -7.58 3.27 -4.12
N ALA A 50 -7.52 4.45 -4.73
CA ALA A 50 -6.45 5.42 -4.53
C ALA A 50 -7.06 6.82 -4.42
N GLU A 51 -6.96 7.39 -3.23
CA GLU A 51 -7.47 8.72 -2.89
C GLU A 51 -6.31 9.71 -2.81
N ASP A 52 -6.38 10.79 -3.59
CA ASP A 52 -5.44 11.90 -3.52
C ASP A 52 -5.67 12.66 -2.20
N LEU A 53 -4.58 12.90 -1.47
CA LEU A 53 -4.59 13.66 -0.23
C LEU A 53 -3.81 14.97 -0.41
N PRO A 54 -4.24 16.04 0.28
CA PRO A 54 -3.50 17.30 0.28
C PRO A 54 -2.07 17.09 0.80
N ASN A 55 -1.14 17.91 0.28
CA ASN A 55 0.31 17.85 0.52
C ASN A 55 1.08 16.74 -0.24
N GLY A 56 0.50 16.20 -1.32
CA GLY A 56 1.22 15.25 -2.19
C GLY A 56 1.24 13.81 -1.65
N PHE A 57 0.28 13.47 -0.80
CA PHE A 57 0.11 12.11 -0.30
C PHE A 57 -1.02 11.41 -1.06
N PHE A 58 -1.00 10.08 -1.04
CA PHE A 58 -2.00 9.22 -1.64
C PHE A 58 -2.39 8.14 -0.67
N LYS A 59 -3.68 8.04 -0.38
CA LYS A 59 -4.23 6.98 0.44
C LYS A 59 -4.62 5.82 -0.46
N LEU A 60 -3.89 4.72 -0.33
CA LEU A 60 -4.09 3.52 -1.10
C LEU A 60 -4.85 2.51 -0.26
N THR A 61 -5.92 1.97 -0.82
CA THR A 61 -6.59 0.80 -0.29
C THR A 61 -6.14 -0.42 -1.08
N LEU A 62 -5.53 -1.35 -0.37
CA LEU A 62 -5.09 -2.62 -0.90
C LEU A 62 -6.02 -3.74 -0.44
N GLU A 63 -6.26 -4.70 -1.31
CA GLU A 63 -7.01 -5.91 -1.01
C GLU A 63 -6.14 -7.12 -1.29
N LEU A 64 -6.08 -8.04 -0.32
CA LEU A 64 -5.37 -9.28 -0.48
C LEU A 64 -6.13 -10.14 -1.48
N ARG A 65 -5.50 -10.43 -2.62
CA ARG A 65 -5.98 -11.44 -3.56
C ARG A 65 -5.72 -12.80 -2.94
N ASN A 66 -6.68 -13.28 -2.16
CA ASN A 66 -6.75 -14.67 -1.81
C ASN A 66 -7.08 -15.41 -3.10
N GLY A 67 -6.09 -16.10 -3.68
CA GLY A 67 -6.30 -16.92 -4.86
C GLY A 67 -7.39 -17.94 -4.56
N HIS A 68 -8.51 -17.81 -5.27
CA HIS A 68 -9.53 -18.83 -5.33
C HIS A 68 -9.03 -19.95 -6.26
#